data_AF-A0A7K3AE28-F1
#
_entry.id   AF-A0A7K3AE28-F1
#
_cell.length_a   1.000
_cell.length_b   1.000
_cell.length_c   1.000
_cell.angle_alpha   90.00
_cell.angle_beta   90.00
_cell.angle_gamma   90.00
#
_symmetry.space_group_name_H-M   'P 1'
#
loop_
_entity.id
_entity.type
_entity.pdbx_description
1 polymer ?
#
loop_
_entity_poly.entity_id
_entity_poly.type
_entity_poly.pdbx_seq_one_letter_code
_entity_poly.pdbx_strand_id
1 'polypeptide(L)'
;MGALAVAAVAGTAAWGVFGRGDHPFDDARACEASELPLRQALDDARLTLPAGATDVHYITHTRARSDGVRLAVSFHSTRGAMHAYLRGAGLVTEGLDNLDDGRFDLGDVGRDPATLHLCGGAPHIAAPAALIEKRRARVDGTPETVDVAVQLNASAYGSIRPSTDVLLTVRDDTAP
;
A
#
# COMPACT_ATOMS: atom_id res chain seq x y z
N MET A 1 32.62 -56.40 30.14
CA MET A 1 31.74 -55.48 29.39
C MET A 1 31.53 -54.28 30.31
N GLY A 2 32.25 -53.17 30.23
CA GLY A 2 32.48 -52.32 29.05
C GLY A 2 31.53 -51.12 29.18
N ALA A 3 31.98 -50.04 29.83
CA ALA A 3 31.22 -48.82 30.08
C ALA A 3 31.06 -47.96 28.82
N LEU A 4 30.01 -47.12 28.77
CA LEU A 4 30.04 -45.77 28.17
C LEU A 4 28.79 -45.00 28.62
N ALA A 5 29.02 -43.96 29.43
CA ALA A 5 28.08 -42.89 29.68
C ALA A 5 28.21 -41.84 28.56
N VAL A 6 27.08 -41.28 28.09
CA VAL A 6 27.04 -39.98 27.40
C VAL A 6 25.82 -39.21 27.88
N ALA A 7 26.08 -38.06 28.49
CA ALA A 7 25.10 -37.02 28.81
C ALA A 7 24.81 -36.16 27.57
N ALA A 8 23.59 -35.67 27.41
CA ALA A 8 23.31 -34.46 26.61
C ALA A 8 21.98 -33.81 27.05
N VAL A 9 22.07 -32.79 27.90
CA VAL A 9 21.86 -31.35 27.59
C VAL A 9 20.38 -30.94 27.62
N ALA A 10 20.09 -30.08 28.60
CA ALA A 10 18.89 -29.28 28.74
C ALA A 10 18.59 -28.50 27.44
N GLY A 11 17.43 -28.75 26.85
CA GLY A 11 16.85 -27.91 25.81
C GLY A 11 15.79 -26.99 26.40
N THR A 12 16.21 -25.96 27.12
CA THR A 12 15.39 -24.77 27.34
C THR A 12 15.21 -24.06 26.00
N ALA A 13 14.16 -24.41 25.24
CA ALA A 13 13.57 -23.48 24.29
C ALA A 13 12.46 -22.74 25.07
N ALA A 14 12.79 -21.74 25.89
CA ALA A 14 13.01 -20.38 25.39
C ALA A 14 11.95 -19.98 24.34
N TRP A 15 10.66 -20.13 24.67
CA TRP A 15 9.64 -19.21 24.17
C TRP A 15 9.80 -17.87 24.90
N GLY A 16 10.99 -17.31 24.77
CA GLY A 16 11.28 -15.95 25.17
C GLY A 16 10.63 -15.04 24.15
N VAL A 17 9.73 -14.19 24.64
CA VAL A 17 9.49 -12.87 24.07
C VAL A 17 8.92 -12.89 22.64
N PHE A 18 7.63 -13.22 22.52
CA PHE A 18 6.82 -12.51 21.52
C PHE A 18 6.70 -11.06 21.99
N GLY A 19 7.73 -10.29 21.66
CA GLY A 19 7.80 -8.88 21.94
C GLY A 19 6.62 -8.19 21.31
N ARG A 20 5.85 -7.47 22.13
CA ARG A 20 5.15 -6.28 21.67
C ARG A 20 6.24 -5.38 21.07
N GLY A 21 6.42 -5.33 19.75
CA GLY A 21 7.41 -4.41 19.16
C GLY A 21 7.99 -4.72 17.78
N ASP A 22 7.84 -5.91 17.20
CA ASP A 22 8.56 -6.24 15.96
C ASP A 22 7.82 -5.79 14.69
N HIS A 23 7.51 -4.49 14.61
CA HIS A 23 7.15 -3.91 13.33
C HIS A 23 8.41 -3.79 12.47
N PRO A 24 8.39 -4.19 11.18
CA PRO A 24 9.55 -4.03 10.32
C PRO A 24 10.08 -2.61 10.34
N PHE A 25 11.40 -2.47 10.39
CA PHE A 25 12.09 -1.18 10.40
C PHE A 25 11.78 -0.28 11.60
N ASP A 26 11.25 -0.83 12.71
CA ASP A 26 10.77 -0.06 13.87
C ASP A 26 9.67 0.95 13.47
N ASP A 27 8.92 0.65 12.40
CA ASP A 27 7.84 1.47 11.89
C ASP A 27 6.50 0.78 12.13
N ALA A 28 5.72 1.25 13.09
CA ALA A 28 4.40 0.68 13.44
C ALA A 28 3.39 0.60 12.28
N ARG A 29 3.65 1.33 11.20
CA ARG A 29 2.84 1.34 9.97
C ARG A 29 3.20 0.19 9.03
N ALA A 30 4.40 -0.38 9.18
CA ALA A 30 4.89 -1.47 8.36
C ALA A 30 4.20 -2.78 8.73
N CYS A 31 3.72 -3.49 7.72
CA CYS A 31 3.15 -4.81 7.88
C CYS A 31 4.26 -5.87 7.88
N GLU A 32 4.07 -6.96 8.64
CA GLU A 32 5.10 -7.97 8.98
C GLU A 32 5.94 -8.45 7.78
N ALA A 33 5.32 -8.59 6.60
CA ALA A 33 5.98 -9.07 5.38
C ALA A 33 6.62 -7.96 4.52
N SER A 34 6.79 -6.74 5.05
CA SER A 34 7.43 -5.63 4.33
C SER A 34 8.94 -5.84 4.21
N GLU A 35 9.45 -5.72 2.99
CA GLU A 35 10.87 -5.92 2.68
C GLU A 35 11.67 -4.62 2.59
N LEU A 36 10.99 -3.47 2.44
CA LEU A 36 11.60 -2.13 2.38
C LEU A 36 10.88 -1.11 3.28
N PRO A 37 11.60 -0.12 3.84
CA PRO A 37 10.98 1.03 4.49
C PRO A 37 10.08 1.81 3.52
N LEU A 38 8.95 2.34 4.00
CA LEU A 38 7.98 3.05 3.15
C LEU A 38 8.60 4.21 2.37
N ARG A 39 9.47 5.00 3.00
CA ARG A 39 10.12 6.14 2.34
C ARG A 39 10.95 5.69 1.14
N GLN A 40 11.74 4.64 1.30
CA GLN A 40 12.54 4.09 0.21
C GLN A 40 11.65 3.60 -0.93
N ALA A 41 10.59 2.84 -0.61
CA ALA A 41 9.66 2.34 -1.63
C ALA A 41 8.93 3.47 -2.38
N LEU A 42 8.55 4.55 -1.69
CA LEU A 42 7.93 5.72 -2.31
C LEU A 42 8.93 6.48 -3.18
N ASP A 43 10.18 6.66 -2.72
CA ASP A 43 11.24 7.32 -3.48
C ASP A 43 11.56 6.52 -4.76
N ASP A 44 11.68 5.19 -4.67
CA ASP A 44 11.90 4.28 -5.81
C ASP A 44 10.73 4.34 -6.80
N ALA A 45 9.49 4.42 -6.28
CA ALA A 45 8.29 4.63 -7.09
C ALA A 45 8.10 6.09 -7.53
N ARG A 46 8.95 7.05 -7.15
CA ARG A 46 8.74 8.49 -7.41
C ARG A 46 7.32 8.96 -7.04
N LEU A 47 6.85 8.53 -5.88
CA LEU A 47 5.57 8.89 -5.30
C LEU A 47 5.78 9.52 -3.93
N THR A 48 4.76 10.23 -3.45
CA THR A 48 4.71 10.75 -2.09
C THR A 48 3.38 10.37 -1.47
N LEU A 49 3.25 10.48 -0.15
CA LEU A 49 1.92 10.47 0.47
C LEU A 49 1.26 11.84 0.35
N PRO A 50 -0.07 11.91 0.29
CA PRO A 50 -0.80 13.16 0.45
C PRO A 50 -0.46 13.84 1.78
N ALA A 51 -0.47 15.18 1.78
CA ALA A 51 -0.22 15.94 3.00
C ALA A 51 -1.26 15.60 4.09
N GLY A 52 -0.78 15.31 5.29
CA GLY A 52 -1.64 14.98 6.44
C GLY A 52 -2.29 13.60 6.37
N ALA A 53 -1.76 12.65 5.57
CA ALA A 53 -2.21 11.27 5.61
C ALA A 53 -2.05 10.66 7.01
N THR A 54 -3.11 10.04 7.52
CA THR A 54 -3.16 9.34 8.82
C THR A 54 -3.48 7.86 8.61
N ASP A 55 -3.42 7.07 9.69
CA ASP A 55 -3.80 5.64 9.68
C ASP A 55 -3.10 4.87 8.54
N VAL A 56 -1.83 5.21 8.34
CA VAL A 56 -1.02 4.68 7.26
C VAL A 56 -0.61 3.26 7.61
N HIS A 57 -0.93 2.32 6.74
CA HIS A 57 -0.46 0.93 6.79
C HIS A 57 0.10 0.56 5.44
N TYR A 58 1.25 -0.09 5.40
CA TYR A 58 1.90 -0.41 4.14
C TYR A 58 2.55 -1.78 4.11
N ILE A 59 2.61 -2.34 2.91
CA ILE A 59 3.46 -3.48 2.59
C ILE A 59 4.32 -3.16 1.37
N THR A 60 5.55 -3.66 1.39
CA THR A 60 6.52 -3.48 0.32
C THR A 60 7.17 -4.82 -0.01
N HIS A 61 7.38 -5.07 -1.30
CA HIS A 61 8.16 -6.21 -1.76
C HIS A 61 9.23 -5.74 -2.73
N THR A 62 10.45 -6.19 -2.49
CA THR A 62 11.54 -6.13 -3.46
C THR A 62 11.28 -7.14 -4.57
N ARG A 63 11.85 -6.89 -5.74
CA ARG A 63 11.86 -7.87 -6.82
C ARG A 63 13.12 -8.72 -6.78
N ALA A 64 12.93 -10.02 -6.98
CA ALA A 64 14.04 -10.94 -7.16
C ALA A 64 14.82 -10.75 -8.49
N ARG A 65 14.28 -10.00 -9.46
CA ARG A 65 14.84 -9.89 -10.84
C ARG A 65 14.85 -8.48 -11.45
N SER A 66 14.49 -7.44 -10.71
CA SER A 66 14.58 -6.04 -11.17
C SER A 66 14.79 -5.10 -10.00
N ASP A 67 15.28 -3.89 -10.26
CA ASP A 67 15.39 -2.80 -9.27
C ASP A 67 14.02 -2.11 -9.04
N GLY A 68 12.94 -2.90 -9.03
CA GLY A 68 11.56 -2.41 -8.93
C GLY A 68 10.95 -2.78 -7.58
N VAL A 69 10.04 -1.93 -7.09
CA VAL A 69 9.29 -2.15 -5.86
C VAL A 69 7.83 -2.41 -6.17
N ARG A 70 7.23 -3.38 -5.48
CA ARG A 70 5.77 -3.46 -5.34
C ARG A 70 5.38 -2.85 -4.01
N LEU A 71 4.40 -1.98 -4.04
CA LEU A 71 3.97 -1.20 -2.89
C LEU A 71 2.45 -1.25 -2.80
N ALA A 72 1.92 -1.47 -1.60
CA ALA A 72 0.55 -1.16 -1.27
C ALA A 72 0.53 -0.31 -0.01
N VAL A 73 -0.22 0.80 -0.03
CA VAL A 73 -0.40 1.69 1.11
C VAL A 73 -1.88 1.98 1.27
N SER A 74 -2.42 1.63 2.44
CA SER A 74 -3.72 2.13 2.88
C SER A 74 -3.50 3.32 3.81
N PHE A 75 -4.28 4.37 3.64
CA PHE A 75 -4.22 5.54 4.52
C PHE A 75 -5.53 6.32 4.47
N HIS A 76 -5.74 7.12 5.50
CA HIS A 76 -6.83 8.07 5.59
C HIS A 76 -6.38 9.46 5.15
N SER A 77 -7.24 10.19 4.43
CA SER A 77 -6.93 11.55 3.97
C SER A 77 -8.18 12.45 3.85
N THR A 78 -7.94 13.75 3.66
CA THR A 78 -9.00 14.71 3.38
C THR A 78 -9.21 14.87 1.87
N ARG A 79 -10.41 15.29 1.46
CA ARG A 79 -10.71 15.64 0.06
C ARG A 79 -9.65 16.59 -0.52
N GLY A 80 -9.37 17.69 0.16
CA GLY A 80 -8.45 18.72 -0.33
C GLY A 80 -7.05 18.18 -0.57
N ALA A 81 -6.52 17.40 0.38
CA ALA A 81 -5.21 16.75 0.26
C ALA A 81 -5.18 15.74 -0.90
N MET A 82 -6.24 14.96 -1.09
CA MET A 82 -6.32 14.00 -2.20
C MET A 82 -6.42 14.68 -3.56
N HIS A 83 -7.24 15.73 -3.72
CA HIS A 83 -7.28 16.48 -4.98
C HIS A 83 -5.92 17.12 -5.30
N ALA A 84 -5.21 17.63 -4.30
CA ALA A 84 -3.87 18.18 -4.48
C ALA A 84 -2.85 17.09 -4.88
N TYR A 85 -2.90 15.93 -4.21
CA TYR A 85 -2.04 14.79 -4.51
C TYR A 85 -2.27 14.24 -5.92
N LEU A 86 -3.52 13.95 -6.29
CA LEU A 86 -3.86 13.40 -7.60
C LEU A 86 -3.40 14.32 -8.73
N ARG A 87 -3.54 15.64 -8.56
CA ARG A 87 -3.05 16.63 -9.53
C ARG A 87 -1.52 16.73 -9.54
N GLY A 88 -0.90 16.80 -8.36
CA GLY A 88 0.56 16.90 -8.22
C GLY A 88 1.32 15.69 -8.77
N ALA A 89 0.75 14.50 -8.62
CA ALA A 89 1.26 13.26 -9.23
C ALA A 89 0.89 13.11 -10.73
N GLY A 90 0.12 14.07 -11.27
CA GLY A 90 -0.42 14.04 -12.63
C GLY A 90 -1.30 12.82 -12.89
N LEU A 91 -1.95 12.27 -11.86
CA LEU A 91 -2.90 11.16 -11.94
C LEU A 91 -4.25 11.63 -12.48
N VAL A 92 -4.61 12.89 -12.22
CA VAL A 92 -5.77 13.56 -12.82
C VAL A 92 -5.34 14.91 -13.40
N THR A 93 -6.03 15.37 -14.43
CA THR A 93 -5.79 16.70 -15.03
C THR A 93 -6.36 17.82 -14.16
N GLU A 94 -5.85 19.05 -14.30
CA GLU A 94 -6.45 20.21 -13.66
C GLU A 94 -7.93 20.39 -14.06
N GLY A 95 -8.77 20.81 -13.11
CA GLY A 95 -10.21 20.99 -13.31
C GLY A 95 -11.03 19.70 -13.29
N LEU A 96 -10.41 18.54 -13.07
CA LEU A 96 -11.11 17.28 -12.89
C LEU A 96 -11.52 17.13 -11.42
N ASP A 97 -12.65 17.75 -11.08
CA ASP A 97 -13.25 17.66 -9.75
C ASP A 97 -14.26 16.52 -9.63
N ASN A 98 -14.63 15.92 -10.78
CA ASN A 98 -15.62 14.86 -10.87
C ASN A 98 -15.02 13.58 -11.45
N LEU A 99 -15.00 12.52 -10.64
CA LEU A 99 -14.43 11.20 -10.95
C LEU A 99 -15.43 10.24 -11.60
N ASP A 100 -16.69 10.64 -11.84
CA ASP A 100 -17.71 9.78 -12.48
C ASP A 100 -17.92 10.03 -13.99
N ASP A 101 -17.03 10.78 -14.62
CA ASP A 101 -17.16 11.21 -16.03
C ASP A 101 -16.89 10.12 -17.08
N GLY A 102 -16.77 8.86 -16.64
CA GLY A 102 -16.53 7.69 -17.48
C GLY A 102 -15.06 7.41 -17.78
N ARG A 103 -14.11 8.23 -17.28
CA ARG A 103 -12.66 7.98 -17.45
C ARG A 103 -12.05 7.07 -16.38
N PHE A 104 -12.77 6.81 -15.31
CA PHE A 104 -12.32 6.02 -14.16
C PHE A 104 -13.24 4.83 -13.94
N ASP A 105 -12.69 3.73 -13.44
CA ASP A 105 -13.52 2.59 -13.06
C ASP A 105 -14.25 2.93 -11.75
N LEU A 106 -15.57 2.73 -11.77
CA LEU A 106 -16.45 2.98 -10.63
C LEU A 106 -16.98 1.67 -10.06
N GLY A 107 -17.20 1.63 -8.74
CA GLY A 107 -17.82 0.50 -8.04
C GLY A 107 -16.95 -0.01 -6.90
N ASP A 108 -16.93 -1.32 -6.69
CA ASP A 108 -16.03 -1.95 -5.72
C ASP A 108 -14.63 -2.05 -6.34
N VAL A 109 -13.78 -1.10 -5.95
CA VAL A 109 -12.41 -0.91 -6.44
C VAL A 109 -11.41 -1.02 -5.28
N GLY A 110 -10.11 -1.12 -5.60
CA GLY A 110 -9.12 -1.42 -4.57
C GLY A 110 -9.28 -2.84 -4.05
N ARG A 111 -9.45 -3.79 -4.98
CA ARG A 111 -9.81 -5.17 -4.66
C ARG A 111 -8.74 -5.81 -3.78
N ASP A 112 -9.21 -6.12 -2.58
CA ASP A 112 -8.68 -7.02 -1.56
C ASP A 112 -7.37 -6.59 -0.87
N PRO A 113 -7.43 -5.58 0.03
CA PRO A 113 -6.31 -5.27 0.93
C PRO A 113 -5.83 -6.48 1.76
N ALA A 114 -6.65 -7.53 1.94
CA ALA A 114 -6.22 -8.76 2.61
C ALA A 114 -5.35 -9.64 1.69
N THR A 115 -5.59 -9.69 0.38
CA THR A 115 -4.63 -10.31 -0.58
C THR A 115 -3.32 -9.55 -0.70
N LEU A 116 -3.34 -8.24 -0.41
CA LEU A 116 -2.14 -7.42 -0.30
C LEU A 116 -1.43 -7.59 1.04
N HIS A 117 -1.95 -8.43 1.95
CA HIS A 117 -1.40 -8.65 3.30
C HIS A 117 -1.21 -7.34 4.10
N LEU A 118 -2.08 -6.34 3.87
CA LEU A 118 -2.08 -5.15 4.69
C LEU A 118 -2.57 -5.48 6.12
N CYS A 119 -1.83 -4.95 7.09
CA CYS A 119 -1.99 -5.17 8.51
C CYS A 119 -2.96 -4.15 9.12
N GLY A 120 -3.39 -4.41 10.36
CA GLY A 120 -4.09 -3.41 11.16
C GLY A 120 -5.55 -3.15 10.77
N GLY A 121 -6.15 -3.99 9.93
CA GLY A 121 -7.55 -3.81 9.51
C GLY A 121 -7.72 -2.70 8.48
N ALA A 122 -6.75 -2.55 7.57
CA ALA A 122 -6.82 -1.63 6.43
C ALA A 122 -8.22 -1.67 5.79
N PRO A 123 -8.94 -0.53 5.75
CA PRO A 123 -10.33 -0.49 5.37
C PRO A 123 -10.50 -0.93 3.91
N HIS A 124 -11.47 -1.81 3.68
CA HIS A 124 -11.88 -2.16 2.32
C HIS A 124 -12.53 -0.94 1.65
N ILE A 125 -12.06 -0.58 0.46
CA ILE A 125 -12.62 0.54 -0.32
C ILE A 125 -13.88 0.06 -1.07
N ALA A 126 -14.99 -0.05 -0.36
CA ALA A 126 -16.27 -0.44 -0.95
C ALA A 126 -16.94 0.70 -1.73
N ALA A 127 -17.79 0.33 -2.70
CA ALA A 127 -18.58 1.26 -3.47
C ALA A 127 -19.44 2.18 -2.57
N PRO A 128 -19.66 3.44 -2.97
CA PRO A 128 -19.16 4.06 -4.19
C PRO A 128 -17.70 4.47 -4.05
N ALA A 129 -16.88 4.03 -4.99
CA ALA A 129 -15.46 4.33 -5.06
C ALA A 129 -15.01 4.45 -6.52
N ALA A 130 -13.88 5.13 -6.75
CA ALA A 130 -13.24 5.28 -8.05
C ALA A 130 -11.83 4.71 -8.01
N LEU A 131 -11.43 4.01 -9.08
CA LEU A 131 -10.06 3.60 -9.34
C LEU A 131 -9.43 4.55 -10.36
N ILE A 132 -8.38 5.24 -9.94
CA ILE A 132 -7.52 6.00 -10.84
C ILE A 132 -6.30 5.15 -11.17
N GLU A 133 -6.31 4.52 -12.35
CA GLU A 133 -5.17 3.77 -12.90
C GLU A 133 -4.30 4.71 -13.75
N LYS A 134 -2.98 4.69 -13.53
CA LYS A 134 -2.00 5.36 -14.38
C LYS A 134 -0.85 4.43 -14.71
N ARG A 135 -0.76 4.09 -15.98
CA ARG A 135 0.41 3.42 -16.57
C ARG A 135 1.51 4.42 -16.86
N ARG A 136 2.74 4.05 -16.52
CA ARG A 136 3.94 4.86 -16.78
C ARG A 136 5.16 3.95 -16.91
N ALA A 137 6.30 4.54 -17.29
CA ALA A 137 7.58 3.84 -17.32
C ALA A 137 8.44 4.23 -16.11
N ARG A 138 9.07 3.22 -15.49
CA ARG A 138 10.13 3.40 -14.50
C ARG A 138 11.36 4.09 -15.13
N VAL A 139 12.34 4.47 -14.31
CA VAL A 139 13.60 5.08 -14.79
C VAL A 139 14.34 4.14 -15.74
N ASP A 140 14.25 2.83 -15.50
CA ASP A 140 14.84 1.77 -16.34
C ASP A 140 14.02 1.47 -17.62
N GLY A 141 12.89 2.15 -17.84
CA GLY A 141 12.01 1.96 -18.99
C GLY A 141 10.97 0.83 -18.82
N THR A 142 10.98 0.09 -17.72
CA THR A 142 10.00 -0.97 -17.48
C THR A 142 8.62 -0.38 -17.20
N PRO A 143 7.53 -0.92 -17.78
CA PRO A 143 6.19 -0.44 -17.50
C PRO A 143 5.75 -0.76 -16.07
N GLU A 144 5.15 0.23 -15.43
CA GLU A 144 4.51 0.13 -14.11
C GLU A 144 3.14 0.81 -14.13
N THR A 145 2.28 0.34 -13.24
CA THR A 145 0.95 0.87 -13.00
C THR A 145 0.85 1.37 -11.57
N VAL A 146 0.40 2.60 -11.44
CA VAL A 146 0.00 3.22 -10.17
C VAL A 146 -1.52 3.28 -10.13
N ASP A 147 -2.10 2.62 -9.15
CA ASP A 147 -3.53 2.65 -8.90
C ASP A 147 -3.83 3.41 -7.62
N VAL A 148 -4.85 4.25 -7.67
CA VAL A 148 -5.39 4.93 -6.49
C VAL A 148 -6.88 4.64 -6.42
N ALA A 149 -7.29 3.79 -5.48
CA ALA A 149 -8.68 3.60 -5.14
C ALA A 149 -9.08 4.60 -4.04
N VAL A 150 -10.13 5.37 -4.29
CA VAL A 150 -10.63 6.40 -3.37
C VAL A 150 -12.14 6.27 -3.18
N GLN A 151 -12.60 6.44 -1.94
CA GLN A 151 -14.02 6.41 -1.65
C GLN A 151 -14.72 7.71 -2.09
N LEU A 152 -15.86 7.56 -2.75
CA LEU A 152 -16.68 8.65 -3.25
C LEU A 152 -17.85 8.93 -2.31
N ASN A 153 -18.43 10.12 -2.47
CA ASN A 153 -19.62 10.53 -1.76
C ASN A 153 -20.86 9.87 -2.38
N ALA A 154 -21.58 9.05 -1.61
CA ALA A 154 -22.81 8.40 -2.07
C ALA A 154 -23.94 9.38 -2.43
N SER A 155 -23.92 10.61 -1.90
CA SER A 155 -24.90 11.64 -2.26
C SER A 155 -24.51 12.47 -3.49
N ALA A 156 -23.26 12.33 -3.95
CA ALA A 156 -22.70 13.04 -5.10
C ALA A 156 -21.65 12.13 -5.73
N TYR A 157 -22.15 11.09 -6.43
CA TYR A 157 -21.35 10.14 -7.17
C TYR A 157 -20.35 10.92 -8.03
N GLY A 158 -19.07 10.59 -7.89
CA GLY A 158 -17.96 11.28 -8.57
C GLY A 158 -17.22 12.35 -7.76
N SER A 159 -17.73 12.79 -6.60
CA SER A 159 -16.94 13.62 -5.67
C SER A 159 -16.28 12.77 -4.57
N ILE A 160 -15.00 13.02 -4.28
CA ILE A 160 -14.31 12.39 -3.13
C ILE A 160 -15.02 12.78 -1.83
N ARG A 161 -15.12 11.89 -0.83
CA ARG A 161 -15.69 12.23 0.48
C ARG A 161 -14.86 13.30 1.20
N PRO A 162 -15.44 14.15 2.08
CA PRO A 162 -14.67 15.18 2.81
C PRO A 162 -13.45 14.62 3.55
N SER A 163 -13.61 13.41 4.11
CA SER A 163 -12.55 12.55 4.60
C SER A 163 -12.79 11.15 4.04
N THR A 164 -11.71 10.49 3.61
CA THR A 164 -11.78 9.27 2.81
C THR A 164 -10.62 8.34 3.12
N ASP A 165 -10.91 7.05 3.08
CA ASP A 165 -9.89 6.03 2.99
C ASP A 165 -9.42 5.90 1.55
N VAL A 166 -8.13 5.59 1.40
CA VAL A 166 -7.45 5.49 0.11
C VAL A 166 -6.57 4.25 0.13
N LEU A 167 -6.54 3.56 -1.01
CA LEU A 167 -5.58 2.51 -1.28
C LEU A 167 -4.74 2.92 -2.49
N LEU A 168 -3.44 3.10 -2.27
CA LEU A 168 -2.43 3.35 -3.30
C LEU A 168 -1.68 2.04 -3.56
N THR A 169 -1.66 1.57 -4.80
CA THR A 169 -0.86 0.40 -5.17
C THR A 169 0.04 0.69 -6.35
N VAL A 170 1.28 0.20 -6.29
CA VAL A 170 2.25 0.20 -7.39
C VAL A 170 2.54 -1.24 -7.75
N ARG A 171 2.23 -1.59 -8.99
CA ARG A 171 2.45 -2.92 -9.58
C ARG A 171 3.11 -2.76 -10.94
N ASP A 172 3.74 -3.82 -11.45
CA ASP A 172 4.24 -3.80 -12.82
C ASP A 172 3.25 -4.46 -13.75
N ASP A 173 3.19 -3.96 -14.99
CA ASP A 173 2.35 -4.51 -16.07
C ASP A 173 2.87 -5.85 -16.60
N THR A 174 3.96 -6.37 -16.03
CA THR A 174 4.59 -7.64 -16.45
C THR A 174 4.07 -8.85 -15.67
N ALA A 175 3.15 -8.67 -14.72
CA ALA A 175 2.47 -9.77 -14.04
C ALA A 175 1.14 -10.10 -14.75
N PRO A 176 0.94 -11.32 -15.27
CA PRO A 176 -0.37 -11.81 -15.72
C PRO A 176 -1.34 -12.00 -14.55
#